data_AF-A0A2Z4WBG1-F1
#
_entry.id   AF-A0A2Z4WBG1-F1
#
_cell.length_a   1.000
_cell.length_b   1.000
_cell.length_c   1.000
_cell.angle_alpha   90.00
_cell.angle_beta   90.00
_cell.angle_gamma   90.00
#
_symmetry.space_group_name_H-M   'P 1'
#
loop_
_entity.id
_entity.type
_entity.pdbx_description
1 polymer ?
#
loop_
_entity_poly.entity_id
_entity_poly.type
_entity_poly.pdbx_seq_one_letter_code
_entity_poly.pdbx_strand_id
1 'polypeptide(L)'
;MNNSNKLQGKQTTQYRGRLAEGEVELQDKRGARSNNLALAKRERENNVIDDTDNLLEMILARENMPKAMKRVVANKGSHGIDGMKTDEFPEFIIKNWITIKQKLLEGRYKPSPVRRVEIPKPDGGTRLLEIPTVLDRLIQQAIAQELNKANIMLDEVDKELEKRGHRFCRFADDCNIYVKSKKAGIGVMASIRRVLEDVLKLRVNENKSAVDFVTRRKFLGFSFYFAKSGANIRIHEKSYKRFINKIRKLTNRNKVISIEYRIYMINQLTIGWINYFGVAKANAKIQKIDSWIRRRLRGCIWKQWKKVKTRGRNLIKLGLPPHKAWEYANTRKGYWRIYKNPFLDTILNNKYIENLGYRSISKGYQLIHNF
;
A
#
# COMPACT_ATOMS: atom_id res chain seq x y z
N MET A 1 33.49 39.95 48.33
CA MET A 1 33.62 39.05 49.50
C MET A 1 32.97 37.71 49.18
N ASN A 2 33.81 36.68 49.09
CA ASN A 2 33.62 35.23 49.33
C ASN A 2 32.28 34.52 49.08
N ASN A 3 32.30 33.68 48.03
CA ASN A 3 32.06 32.22 47.99
C ASN A 3 31.40 31.50 49.20
N SER A 4 30.40 30.67 48.91
CA SER A 4 30.46 29.17 48.88
C SER A 4 29.05 28.53 48.81
N ASN A 5 28.62 27.88 47.71
CA ASN A 5 28.80 26.48 47.26
C ASN A 5 27.94 25.38 47.96
N LYS A 6 27.02 24.77 47.18
CA LYS A 6 26.76 23.30 46.98
C LYS A 6 25.49 23.13 46.09
N LEU A 7 25.54 22.67 44.82
CA LEU A 7 25.61 21.26 44.30
C LEU A 7 24.52 20.37 44.95
N GLN A 8 23.59 19.65 44.30
CA GLN A 8 23.43 18.90 43.04
C GLN A 8 21.90 18.84 42.73
N GLY A 9 21.37 18.55 41.55
CA GLY A 9 21.80 17.53 40.59
C GLY A 9 21.05 17.61 39.25
N LYS A 10 21.79 17.20 38.21
CA LYS A 10 21.39 17.13 36.80
C LYS A 10 20.43 15.95 36.58
N GLN A 11 19.38 16.16 35.79
CA GLN A 11 18.85 15.11 34.89
C GLN A 11 18.76 15.65 33.46
N THR A 12 19.87 15.55 32.73
CA THR A 12 19.90 15.58 31.28
C THR A 12 19.40 14.24 30.75
N THR A 13 18.15 14.16 30.27
CA THR A 13 17.77 13.07 29.36
C THR A 13 18.18 13.44 27.93
N GLN A 14 19.44 13.16 27.59
CA GLN A 14 19.92 13.16 26.21
C GLN A 14 19.21 12.02 25.44
N TYR A 15 18.12 12.32 24.74
CA TYR A 15 17.65 11.45 23.66
C TYR A 15 18.63 11.56 22.50
N ARG A 16 19.70 10.74 22.53
CA ARG A 16 20.57 10.48 21.37
C ARG A 16 19.75 9.78 20.30
N GLY A 17 19.15 10.54 19.39
CA GLY A 17 18.67 10.02 18.12
C GLY A 17 19.84 9.34 17.40
N ARG A 18 19.80 8.02 17.26
CA ARG A 18 20.82 7.26 16.53
C ARG A 18 20.18 6.47 15.40
N LEU A 19 21.01 6.22 14.41
CA LEU A 19 20.80 5.52 13.14
C LEU A 19 20.33 6.43 12.00
N ALA A 20 21.24 6.64 11.04
CA ALA A 20 20.94 7.26 9.76
C ALA A 20 20.53 6.13 8.79
N GLU A 21 19.50 6.41 7.99
CA GLU A 21 18.96 5.52 6.99
C GLU A 21 19.36 6.05 5.62
N GLY A 22 20.03 5.23 4.83
CA GLY A 22 20.19 5.46 3.40
C GLY A 22 19.04 4.78 2.68
N GLU A 23 18.14 5.56 2.11
CA GLU A 23 17.02 5.05 1.32
C GLU A 23 17.29 5.26 -0.16
N VAL A 24 17.22 4.18 -0.94
CA VAL A 24 17.42 4.18 -2.39
C VAL A 24 16.14 3.67 -3.04
N GLU A 25 15.56 4.49 -3.91
CA GLU A 25 14.37 4.14 -4.69
C GLU A 25 14.67 4.32 -6.17
N LEU A 26 14.26 3.37 -7.00
CA LEU A 26 14.46 3.43 -8.44
C LEU A 26 13.46 4.37 -9.11
N GLN A 27 13.88 5.01 -10.20
CA GLN A 27 12.94 5.74 -11.06
C GLN A 27 12.16 4.73 -11.92
N ASP A 28 10.84 4.96 -12.11
CA ASP A 28 10.02 4.20 -13.07
C ASP A 28 10.74 4.19 -14.42
N LYS A 29 11.19 3.01 -14.85
CA LYS A 29 11.86 2.83 -16.13
C LYS A 29 10.87 3.06 -17.26
N ARG A 30 10.98 4.20 -17.95
CA ARG A 30 10.51 4.31 -19.33
C ARG A 30 11.69 3.94 -20.24
N GLY A 31 11.71 2.70 -20.72
CA GLY A 31 12.62 2.25 -21.77
C GLY A 31 14.00 1.77 -21.31
N ALA A 32 14.07 0.71 -20.50
CA ALA A 32 15.32 -0.05 -20.42
C ALA A 32 15.43 -0.98 -21.63
N ARG A 33 16.42 -0.76 -22.50
CA ARG A 33 16.87 -1.79 -23.43
C ARG A 33 17.46 -2.93 -22.61
N SER A 34 16.96 -4.15 -22.83
CA SER A 34 17.56 -5.37 -22.31
C SER A 34 18.98 -5.47 -22.87
N ASN A 35 20.00 -5.21 -22.05
CA ASN A 35 21.38 -5.43 -22.44
C ASN A 35 21.80 -6.84 -22.02
N ASN A 36 21.94 -7.71 -23.02
CA ASN A 36 22.47 -9.08 -22.90
C ASN A 36 23.89 -9.15 -22.29
N LEU A 37 24.57 -8.02 -22.09
CA LEU A 37 25.93 -7.94 -21.54
C LEU A 37 26.05 -8.36 -20.06
N ALA A 38 25.01 -8.18 -19.24
CA ALA A 38 25.07 -8.59 -17.83
C ALA A 38 24.92 -10.12 -17.65
N LEU A 39 24.23 -10.78 -18.60
CA LEU A 39 24.14 -12.25 -18.67
C LEU A 39 25.45 -12.86 -19.19
N ALA A 40 26.06 -12.25 -20.22
CA ALA A 40 27.31 -12.75 -20.82
C ALA A 40 28.52 -12.76 -19.85
N LYS A 41 28.49 -11.97 -18.77
CA LYS A 41 29.55 -11.98 -17.76
C LYS A 41 29.41 -13.12 -16.73
N ARG A 42 28.24 -13.73 -16.60
CA ARG A 42 27.96 -14.82 -15.65
C ARG A 42 28.43 -16.19 -16.13
N GLU A 43 28.57 -16.39 -17.45
CA GLU A 43 28.96 -17.68 -18.03
C GLU A 43 30.40 -18.12 -17.70
N ARG A 44 31.24 -17.24 -17.12
CA ARG A 44 32.67 -17.56 -16.90
C ARG A 44 33.07 -17.92 -15.48
N GLU A 45 32.21 -17.79 -14.46
CA GLU A 45 32.69 -17.90 -13.07
C GLU A 45 31.87 -18.80 -12.12
N ASN A 46 30.80 -19.46 -12.55
CA ASN A 46 30.09 -20.39 -11.66
C ASN A 46 29.90 -21.76 -12.32
N ASN A 47 30.58 -22.75 -11.77
CA ASN A 47 30.45 -24.16 -12.08
C ASN A 47 29.13 -24.73 -11.48
N VAL A 48 28.01 -24.06 -11.76
CA VAL A 48 26.66 -24.54 -11.47
C VAL A 48 26.16 -25.16 -12.77
N ILE A 49 25.90 -26.46 -12.74
CA ILE A 49 25.32 -27.21 -13.86
C ILE A 49 24.00 -26.51 -14.22
N ASP A 50 24.01 -25.79 -15.35
CA ASP A 50 22.91 -24.94 -15.78
C ASP A 50 21.88 -25.81 -16.50
N ASP A 51 20.77 -26.13 -15.82
CA ASP A 51 19.61 -26.84 -16.38
C ASP A 51 18.75 -25.89 -17.25
N THR A 52 19.41 -24.99 -18.00
CA THR A 52 18.77 -23.99 -18.86
C THR A 52 18.31 -24.55 -20.19
N ASP A 53 18.92 -25.64 -20.66
CA ASP A 53 18.58 -26.29 -21.93
C ASP A 53 17.12 -26.77 -21.97
N ASN A 54 16.54 -27.12 -20.82
CA ASN A 54 15.14 -27.57 -20.71
C ASN A 54 14.17 -26.49 -20.18
N LEU A 55 14.64 -25.27 -19.89
CA LEU A 55 13.83 -24.26 -19.21
C LEU A 55 12.60 -23.87 -20.03
N LEU A 56 12.73 -23.75 -21.36
CA LEU A 56 11.58 -23.45 -22.23
C LEU A 56 10.56 -24.59 -22.24
N GLU A 57 11.04 -25.84 -22.18
CA GLU A 57 10.17 -27.01 -22.11
C GLU A 57 9.42 -27.08 -20.78
N MET A 58 10.11 -26.77 -19.67
CA MET A 58 9.50 -26.66 -18.34
C MET A 58 8.44 -25.54 -18.29
N ILE A 59 8.73 -24.38 -18.88
CA ILE A 59 7.77 -23.26 -18.97
C ILE A 59 6.50 -23.72 -19.72
N LEU A 60 6.66 -24.42 -20.83
CA LEU A 60 5.56 -24.88 -21.69
C LEU A 60 4.99 -26.25 -21.28
N ALA A 61 5.40 -26.77 -20.11
CA ALA A 61 4.97 -28.08 -19.63
C ALA A 61 3.46 -28.13 -19.38
N ARG A 62 2.87 -29.30 -19.64
CA ARG A 62 1.43 -29.55 -19.47
C ARG A 62 0.96 -29.32 -18.03
N GLU A 63 1.85 -29.46 -17.06
CA GLU A 63 1.56 -29.23 -15.64
C GLU A 63 1.63 -27.75 -15.24
N ASN A 64 2.40 -26.93 -15.97
CA ASN A 64 2.60 -25.52 -15.66
C ASN A 64 1.56 -24.63 -16.33
N MET A 65 1.31 -24.84 -17.63
CA MET A 65 0.41 -23.99 -18.43
C MET A 65 -1.02 -23.87 -17.86
N PRO A 66 -1.68 -24.94 -17.35
CA PRO A 66 -2.98 -24.81 -16.70
C PRO A 66 -2.92 -23.98 -15.40
N LYS A 67 -1.83 -24.07 -14.63
CA LYS A 67 -1.63 -23.24 -13.44
C LYS A 67 -1.49 -21.78 -13.83
N ALA A 68 -0.74 -21.49 -14.90
CA ALA A 68 -0.61 -20.14 -15.46
C ALA A 68 -1.97 -19.58 -15.88
N MET A 69 -2.73 -20.37 -16.62
CA MET A 69 -4.05 -20.00 -17.14
C MET A 69 -5.04 -19.71 -16.00
N LYS A 70 -5.10 -20.58 -14.99
CA LYS A 70 -5.94 -20.38 -13.81
C LYS A 70 -5.65 -19.06 -13.11
N ARG A 71 -4.37 -18.67 -12.99
CA ARG A 71 -3.97 -17.36 -12.41
C ARG A 71 -4.42 -16.19 -13.28
N VAL A 72 -4.20 -16.25 -14.59
CA VAL A 72 -4.59 -15.16 -15.51
C VAL A 72 -6.10 -14.93 -15.51
N VAL A 73 -6.89 -16.02 -15.51
CA VAL A 73 -8.36 -15.95 -15.45
C VAL A 73 -8.83 -15.45 -14.08
N ALA A 74 -8.24 -15.93 -12.98
CA ALA A 74 -8.60 -15.50 -11.62
C ALA A 74 -8.33 -14.01 -11.37
N ASN A 75 -7.31 -13.43 -12.01
CA ASN A 75 -6.97 -12.02 -11.90
C ASN A 75 -8.02 -11.09 -12.55
N LYS A 76 -8.92 -11.62 -13.41
CA LYS A 76 -9.99 -10.87 -14.09
C LYS A 76 -9.49 -9.57 -14.74
N GLY A 77 -8.30 -9.64 -15.33
CA GLY A 77 -7.63 -8.49 -15.93
C GLY A 77 -8.35 -8.01 -17.20
N SER A 78 -8.29 -6.70 -17.46
CA SER A 78 -8.84 -6.11 -18.69
C SER A 78 -8.18 -6.68 -19.96
N HIS A 79 -8.87 -6.57 -21.10
CA HIS A 79 -8.34 -7.00 -22.40
C HIS A 79 -7.07 -6.22 -22.82
N GLY A 80 -6.28 -6.85 -23.69
CA GLY A 80 -5.13 -6.26 -24.37
C GLY A 80 -5.57 -5.36 -25.53
N ILE A 81 -4.67 -5.18 -26.51
CA ILE A 81 -4.95 -4.40 -27.73
C ILE A 81 -5.93 -5.12 -28.67
N ASP A 82 -5.97 -6.44 -28.58
CA ASP A 82 -6.82 -7.37 -29.34
C ASP A 82 -8.29 -7.40 -28.89
N GLY A 83 -8.62 -6.77 -27.76
CA GLY A 83 -9.99 -6.72 -27.25
C GLY A 83 -10.50 -8.01 -26.59
N MET A 84 -9.78 -9.13 -26.73
CA MET A 84 -10.16 -10.42 -26.18
C MET A 84 -10.21 -10.39 -24.64
N LYS A 85 -11.32 -10.86 -24.09
CA LYS A 85 -11.54 -10.94 -22.65
C LYS A 85 -11.08 -12.29 -22.09
N THR A 86 -10.96 -12.36 -20.76
CA THR A 86 -10.46 -13.57 -20.07
C THR A 86 -11.43 -14.75 -20.09
N ASP A 87 -12.72 -14.48 -20.28
CA ASP A 87 -13.80 -15.46 -20.43
C ASP A 87 -13.81 -16.14 -21.81
N GLU A 88 -13.45 -15.42 -22.86
CA GLU A 88 -13.33 -15.94 -24.24
C GLU A 88 -12.03 -16.73 -24.47
N PHE A 89 -11.00 -16.45 -23.66
CA PHE A 89 -9.66 -16.99 -23.83
C PHE A 89 -9.53 -18.53 -23.76
N PRO A 90 -10.28 -19.27 -22.91
CA PRO A 90 -10.19 -20.73 -22.85
C PRO A 90 -10.52 -21.43 -24.16
N GLU A 91 -11.55 -20.96 -24.88
CA GLU A 91 -11.91 -21.54 -26.16
C GLU A 91 -10.86 -21.23 -27.23
N PHE A 92 -10.33 -20.00 -27.21
CA PHE A 92 -9.26 -19.58 -28.12
C PHE A 92 -8.00 -20.42 -27.95
N ILE A 93 -7.55 -20.65 -26.71
CA ILE A 93 -6.29 -21.37 -26.47
C ILE A 93 -6.43 -22.84 -26.87
N ILE A 94 -7.55 -23.50 -26.59
CA ILE A 94 -7.77 -24.91 -26.98
C ILE A 94 -7.63 -25.09 -28.49
N LYS A 95 -8.19 -24.16 -29.29
CA LYS A 95 -8.13 -24.21 -30.75
C LYS A 95 -6.74 -23.91 -31.33
N ASN A 96 -5.98 -23.03 -30.68
CA ASN A 96 -4.76 -22.45 -31.26
C ASN A 96 -3.45 -22.91 -30.58
N TRP A 97 -3.53 -23.67 -29.48
CA TRP A 97 -2.36 -23.97 -28.64
C TRP A 97 -1.24 -24.69 -29.37
N ILE A 98 -1.56 -25.68 -30.22
CA ILE A 98 -0.55 -26.46 -30.95
C ILE A 98 0.32 -25.52 -31.80
N THR A 99 -0.32 -24.66 -32.59
CA THR A 99 0.35 -23.66 -33.44
C THR A 99 1.15 -22.65 -32.63
N ILE A 100 0.60 -22.18 -31.50
CA ILE A 100 1.29 -21.22 -30.63
C ILE A 100 2.52 -21.85 -29.97
N LYS A 101 2.38 -23.07 -29.42
CA LYS A 101 3.47 -23.81 -28.78
C LYS A 101 4.60 -24.07 -29.77
N GLN A 102 4.28 -24.48 -31.01
CA GLN A 102 5.28 -24.67 -32.05
C GLN A 102 6.02 -23.38 -32.36
N LYS A 103 5.31 -22.26 -32.56
CA LYS A 103 5.93 -20.94 -32.78
C LYS A 103 6.85 -20.51 -31.63
N LEU A 104 6.51 -20.85 -30.38
CA LEU A 104 7.32 -20.56 -29.21
C LEU A 104 8.61 -21.39 -29.18
N LEU A 105 8.50 -22.70 -29.41
CA LEU A 105 9.66 -23.61 -29.46
C LEU A 105 10.63 -23.27 -30.59
N GLU A 106 10.11 -22.86 -31.74
CA GLU A 106 10.91 -22.44 -32.90
C GLU A 106 11.44 -21.00 -32.80
N GLY A 107 11.14 -20.27 -31.72
CA GLY A 107 11.55 -18.88 -31.54
C GLY A 107 10.90 -17.86 -32.49
N ARG A 108 9.83 -18.25 -33.20
CA ARG A 108 9.10 -17.37 -34.16
C ARG A 108 8.00 -16.54 -33.51
N TYR A 109 7.64 -16.83 -32.26
CA TYR A 109 6.62 -16.09 -31.53
C TYR A 109 7.06 -14.65 -31.27
N LYS A 110 6.26 -13.67 -31.72
CA LYS A 110 6.43 -12.26 -31.39
C LYS A 110 5.23 -11.80 -30.53
N PRO A 111 5.46 -11.35 -29.28
CA PRO A 111 4.39 -10.83 -28.43
C PRO A 111 3.65 -9.67 -29.09
N SER A 112 2.37 -9.53 -28.78
CA SER A 112 1.58 -8.42 -29.32
C SER A 112 1.93 -7.11 -28.62
N PRO A 113 1.72 -5.95 -29.30
CA PRO A 113 1.88 -4.65 -28.66
C PRO A 113 0.98 -4.51 -27.41
N VAL A 114 1.52 -3.88 -26.38
CA VAL A 114 0.80 -3.63 -25.12
C VAL A 114 -0.16 -2.45 -25.23
N ARG A 115 -1.34 -2.58 -24.64
CA ARG A 115 -2.32 -1.48 -24.55
C ARG A 115 -1.95 -0.54 -23.41
N ARG A 116 -1.88 0.78 -23.67
CA ARG A 116 -1.51 1.78 -22.66
C ARG A 116 -2.74 2.39 -21.97
N VAL A 117 -2.71 2.46 -20.63
CA VAL A 117 -3.77 3.06 -19.81
C VAL A 117 -3.18 3.94 -18.73
N GLU A 118 -3.66 5.16 -18.59
CA GLU A 118 -3.21 6.08 -17.53
C GLU A 118 -3.97 5.87 -16.22
N ILE A 119 -3.25 5.73 -15.11
CA ILE A 119 -3.81 5.60 -13.76
C ILE A 119 -3.15 6.63 -12.82
N PRO A 120 -3.91 7.35 -12.00
CA PRO A 120 -3.33 8.31 -11.07
C PRO A 120 -2.51 7.63 -9.96
N LYS A 121 -1.33 8.16 -9.67
CA LYS A 121 -0.51 7.71 -8.53
C LYS A 121 -1.02 8.30 -7.21
N PRO A 122 -0.85 7.60 -6.07
CA PRO A 122 -1.28 8.10 -4.75
C PRO A 122 -0.61 9.41 -4.29
N ASP A 123 0.58 9.72 -4.77
CA ASP A 123 1.36 10.93 -4.40
C ASP A 123 1.34 12.02 -5.50
N GLY A 124 0.51 11.85 -6.54
CA GLY A 124 0.43 12.75 -7.69
C GLY A 124 1.13 12.19 -8.94
N GLY A 125 0.72 12.68 -10.12
CA GLY A 125 1.16 12.20 -11.43
C GLY A 125 0.40 10.98 -11.95
N THR A 126 0.71 10.55 -13.17
CA THR A 126 0.10 9.38 -13.84
C THR A 126 1.10 8.22 -13.94
N ARG A 127 0.58 6.99 -13.86
CA ARG A 127 1.27 5.74 -14.18
C ARG A 127 0.65 5.24 -15.48
N LEU A 128 1.46 5.11 -16.53
CA LEU A 128 1.05 4.38 -17.72
C LEU A 128 1.18 2.89 -17.41
N LEU A 129 0.05 2.19 -17.32
CA LEU A 129 0.02 0.74 -17.33
C LEU A 129 0.07 0.25 -18.77
N GLU A 130 0.88 -0.77 -18.98
CA GLU A 130 0.96 -1.54 -20.22
C GLU A 130 0.25 -2.86 -19.99
N ILE A 131 -0.82 -3.10 -20.74
CA ILE A 131 -1.69 -4.27 -20.59
C ILE A 131 -1.46 -5.17 -21.81
N PRO A 132 -0.74 -6.30 -21.66
CA PRO A 132 -0.56 -7.27 -22.73
C PRO A 132 -1.86 -8.00 -23.07
N THR A 133 -1.87 -8.72 -24.19
CA THR A 133 -2.98 -9.63 -24.55
C THR A 133 -3.13 -10.74 -23.51
N VAL A 134 -4.28 -11.42 -23.49
CA VAL A 134 -4.48 -12.54 -22.55
C VAL A 134 -3.48 -13.66 -22.81
N LEU A 135 -3.14 -13.91 -24.08
CA LEU A 135 -2.12 -14.87 -24.50
C LEU A 135 -0.73 -14.50 -23.97
N ASP A 136 -0.32 -13.24 -24.18
CA ASP A 136 0.99 -12.78 -23.69
C ASP A 136 1.08 -12.86 -22.17
N ARG A 137 -0.02 -12.55 -21.46
CA ARG A 137 -0.07 -12.72 -19.99
C ARG A 137 0.03 -14.18 -19.55
N LEU A 138 -0.56 -15.11 -20.32
CA LEU A 138 -0.42 -16.55 -20.06
C LEU A 138 1.05 -16.97 -20.15
N ILE A 139 1.72 -16.61 -21.24
CA ILE A 139 3.12 -16.95 -21.49
C ILE A 139 4.02 -16.30 -20.42
N GLN A 140 3.82 -15.01 -20.13
CA GLN A 140 4.54 -14.32 -19.04
C GLN A 140 4.30 -14.97 -17.68
N GLN A 141 3.08 -15.43 -17.40
CA GLN A 141 2.75 -16.09 -16.14
C GLN A 141 3.41 -17.46 -16.01
N ALA A 142 3.50 -18.22 -17.11
CA ALA A 142 4.20 -19.49 -17.18
C ALA A 142 5.71 -19.31 -16.99
N ILE A 143 6.31 -18.32 -17.67
CA ILE A 143 7.70 -17.89 -17.46
C ILE A 143 7.92 -17.52 -16.00
N ALA A 144 7.05 -16.69 -15.43
CA ALA A 144 7.18 -16.27 -14.04
C ALA A 144 7.04 -17.43 -13.04
N GLN A 145 6.30 -18.49 -13.34
CA GLN A 145 6.19 -19.64 -12.43
C GLN A 145 7.50 -20.40 -12.29
N GLU A 146 8.25 -20.56 -13.38
CA GLU A 146 9.56 -21.21 -13.38
C GLU A 146 10.65 -20.25 -12.91
N LEU A 147 10.61 -18.98 -13.34
CA LEU A 147 11.61 -17.97 -12.99
C LEU A 147 11.45 -17.35 -11.61
N ASN A 148 10.28 -17.41 -10.95
CA ASN A 148 10.06 -16.81 -9.62
C ASN A 148 10.99 -17.34 -8.53
N LYS A 149 11.73 -18.43 -8.78
CA LYS A 149 12.81 -18.89 -7.89
C LYS A 149 13.99 -17.91 -7.83
N ALA A 150 14.07 -16.97 -8.77
CA ALA A 150 15.19 -16.04 -8.87
C ALA A 150 14.66 -14.60 -8.97
N ASN A 151 14.81 -13.82 -7.91
CA ASN A 151 14.54 -12.37 -7.92
C ASN A 151 15.75 -11.66 -8.56
N ILE A 152 16.02 -11.96 -9.84
CA ILE A 152 17.37 -11.92 -10.45
C ILE A 152 17.98 -10.52 -10.49
N MET A 153 17.20 -9.47 -10.76
CA MET A 153 17.79 -8.18 -11.16
C MET A 153 18.43 -7.40 -10.00
N LEU A 154 17.83 -7.45 -8.81
CA LEU A 154 18.31 -6.70 -7.64
C LEU A 154 19.12 -7.57 -6.68
N ASP A 155 19.27 -8.85 -6.98
CA ASP A 155 20.08 -9.80 -6.22
C ASP A 155 21.55 -9.36 -6.12
N GLU A 156 22.11 -8.77 -7.17
CA GLU A 156 23.48 -8.22 -7.15
C GLU A 156 23.63 -7.08 -6.13
N VAL A 157 22.59 -6.29 -5.91
CA VAL A 157 22.60 -5.22 -4.89
C VAL A 157 22.57 -5.84 -3.49
N ASP A 158 21.75 -6.87 -3.30
CA ASP A 158 21.63 -7.58 -2.02
C ASP A 158 22.96 -8.26 -1.67
N LYS A 159 23.56 -9.00 -2.61
CA LYS A 159 24.88 -9.63 -2.47
C LYS A 159 25.97 -8.63 -2.12
N GLU A 160 26.01 -7.47 -2.77
CA GLU A 160 27.00 -6.43 -2.48
C GLU A 160 26.80 -5.82 -1.07
N LEU A 161 25.55 -5.64 -0.64
CA LEU A 161 25.23 -5.17 0.72
C LEU A 161 25.62 -6.21 1.78
N GLU A 162 25.35 -7.49 1.52
CA GLU A 162 25.69 -8.61 2.39
C GLU A 162 27.21 -8.80 2.52
N LYS A 163 27.93 -8.79 1.39
CA LYS A 163 29.41 -8.87 1.35
C LYS A 163 30.07 -7.79 2.21
N ARG A 164 29.45 -6.61 2.30
CA ARG A 164 29.91 -5.47 3.11
C ARG A 164 29.40 -5.48 4.54
N GLY A 165 28.59 -6.46 4.92
CA GLY A 165 28.02 -6.59 6.27
C GLY A 165 27.00 -5.50 6.62
N HIS A 166 26.34 -4.90 5.63
CA HIS A 166 25.33 -3.87 5.89
C HIS A 166 24.01 -4.49 6.37
N ARG A 167 23.34 -3.79 7.29
CA ARG A 167 21.97 -4.13 7.71
C ARG A 167 21.00 -3.39 6.81
N PHE A 168 20.18 -4.09 6.04
CA PHE A 168 19.24 -3.47 5.12
C PHE A 168 17.90 -4.21 5.10
N CYS A 169 16.89 -3.55 4.54
CA CYS A 169 15.58 -4.14 4.24
C CYS A 169 15.17 -3.65 2.86
N ARG A 170 14.90 -4.60 1.95
CA ARG A 170 14.45 -4.31 0.59
C ARG A 170 13.05 -4.86 0.38
N PHE A 171 12.19 -4.05 -0.23
CA PHE A 171 10.88 -4.47 -0.68
C PHE A 171 10.66 -3.95 -2.10
N ALA A 172 10.68 -4.85 -3.08
CA ALA A 172 10.72 -4.49 -4.50
C ALA A 172 11.89 -3.54 -4.80
N ASP A 173 11.58 -2.31 -5.22
CA ASP A 173 12.51 -1.22 -5.55
C ASP A 173 12.85 -0.30 -4.37
N ASP A 174 12.03 -0.29 -3.31
CA ASP A 174 12.29 0.47 -2.09
C ASP A 174 13.33 -0.30 -1.24
N CYS A 175 14.54 0.26 -1.10
CA CYS A 175 15.61 -0.33 -0.28
C CYS A 175 16.11 0.65 0.78
N ASN A 176 16.11 0.19 2.03
CA ASN A 176 16.58 0.97 3.18
C ASN A 176 17.80 0.30 3.81
N ILE A 177 18.88 1.06 3.96
CA ILE A 177 20.14 0.61 4.55
C ILE A 177 20.38 1.38 5.84
N TYR A 178 20.56 0.65 6.95
CA TYR A 178 20.66 1.22 8.28
C TYR A 178 22.11 1.33 8.73
N VAL A 179 22.55 2.54 9.06
CA VAL A 179 23.93 2.84 9.45
C VAL A 179 24.00 3.69 10.72
N LYS A 180 25.15 3.65 11.39
CA LYS A 180 25.33 4.33 12.70
C LYS A 180 25.44 5.85 12.61
N SER A 181 25.89 6.40 11.49
CA SER A 181 26.15 7.84 11.32
C SER A 181 25.74 8.37 9.95
N LYS A 182 25.43 9.66 9.86
CA LYS A 182 25.10 10.32 8.59
C LYS A 182 26.24 10.25 7.59
N LYS A 183 27.49 10.41 8.04
CA LYS A 183 28.69 10.30 7.20
C LYS A 183 28.80 8.91 6.55
N ALA A 184 28.58 7.84 7.33
CA ALA A 184 28.53 6.49 6.79
C ALA A 184 27.40 6.33 5.77
N GLY A 185 26.23 6.92 6.04
CA GLY A 185 25.08 6.85 5.14
C GLY A 185 25.34 7.48 3.78
N ILE A 186 26.01 8.64 3.75
CA ILE A 186 26.40 9.30 2.50
C ILE A 186 27.39 8.42 1.71
N GLY A 187 28.36 7.80 2.39
CA GLY A 187 29.32 6.90 1.73
C GLY A 187 28.66 5.66 1.14
N VAL A 188 27.76 5.01 1.88
CA VAL A 188 27.00 3.85 1.41
C VAL A 188 26.09 4.22 0.24
N MET A 189 25.38 5.35 0.33
CA MET A 189 24.52 5.86 -0.73
C MET A 189 25.28 6.05 -2.05
N ALA A 190 26.45 6.70 -2.00
CA ALA A 190 27.29 6.90 -3.18
C ALA A 190 27.74 5.56 -3.78
N SER A 191 28.12 4.59 -2.95
CA SER A 191 28.55 3.30 -3.43
C SER A 191 27.42 2.47 -4.06
N ILE A 192 26.22 2.48 -3.47
CA ILE A 192 25.09 1.72 -4.02
C ILE A 192 24.56 2.36 -5.30
N ARG A 193 24.58 3.70 -5.38
CA ARG A 193 24.28 4.40 -6.63
C ARG A 193 25.19 3.93 -7.75
N ARG A 194 26.49 3.81 -7.50
CA ARG A 194 27.45 3.29 -8.48
C ARG A 194 27.10 1.88 -8.96
N VAL A 195 26.72 0.97 -8.05
CA VAL A 195 26.31 -0.39 -8.42
C VAL A 195 25.04 -0.35 -9.30
N LEU A 196 24.05 0.43 -8.90
CA LEU A 196 22.79 0.56 -9.63
C LEU A 196 23.00 1.17 -11.02
N GLU A 197 23.77 2.25 -11.13
CA GLU A 197 23.95 3.01 -12.37
C GLU A 197 24.99 2.38 -13.30
N ASP A 198 26.09 1.85 -12.77
CA ASP A 198 27.18 1.33 -13.59
C ASP A 198 27.01 -0.15 -13.95
N VAL A 199 26.56 -0.97 -13.01
CA VAL A 199 26.38 -2.42 -13.23
C VAL A 199 25.00 -2.71 -13.79
N LEU A 200 23.95 -2.26 -13.09
CA LEU A 200 22.57 -2.60 -13.44
C LEU A 200 21.92 -1.61 -14.42
N LYS A 201 22.61 -0.51 -14.74
CA LYS A 201 22.14 0.58 -15.62
C LYS A 201 20.75 1.11 -15.23
N LEU A 202 20.53 1.26 -13.92
CA LEU A 202 19.31 1.73 -13.28
C LEU A 202 19.49 3.16 -12.78
N ARG A 203 18.52 4.03 -13.05
CA ARG A 203 18.53 5.40 -12.54
C ARG A 203 17.85 5.47 -11.16
N VAL A 204 18.53 6.11 -10.21
CA VAL A 204 17.99 6.35 -8.87
C VAL A 204 17.10 7.60 -8.86
N ASN A 205 15.98 7.53 -8.13
CA ASN A 205 15.08 8.66 -7.95
C ASN A 205 15.59 9.59 -6.86
N GLU A 206 16.31 10.65 -7.24
CA GLU A 206 16.93 11.60 -6.30
C GLU A 206 15.93 12.36 -5.43
N ASN A 207 14.71 12.58 -5.92
CA ASN A 207 13.68 13.29 -5.16
C ASN A 207 13.12 12.46 -3.99
N LYS A 208 13.22 11.13 -4.09
CA LYS A 208 12.69 10.22 -3.09
C LYS A 208 13.78 9.58 -2.25
N SER A 209 14.93 9.29 -2.85
CA SER A 209 16.10 8.69 -2.21
C SER A 209 16.80 9.72 -1.33
N ALA A 210 17.09 9.38 -0.07
CA ALA A 210 17.68 10.33 0.87
C ALA A 210 18.47 9.62 1.98
N VAL A 211 19.46 10.34 2.53
CA VAL A 211 20.11 9.97 3.80
C VAL A 211 19.54 10.84 4.91
N ASP A 212 18.67 10.26 5.73
CA ASP A 212 18.01 10.99 6.83
C ASP A 212 17.75 10.06 8.03
N PHE A 213 17.18 10.60 9.10
CA PHE A 213 16.80 9.82 10.26
C PHE A 213 15.55 8.97 9.99
N VAL A 214 15.57 7.71 10.44
CA VAL A 214 14.45 6.75 10.34
C VAL A 214 13.11 7.28 10.86
N THR A 215 13.16 8.23 11.81
CA THR A 215 11.95 8.83 12.39
C THR A 215 11.26 9.82 11.46
N ARG A 216 11.96 10.34 10.46
CA ARG A 216 11.47 11.37 9.51
C ARG A 216 11.07 10.76 8.17
N ARG A 217 11.58 9.57 7.86
CA ARG A 217 11.31 8.83 6.63
C ARG A 217 10.10 7.91 6.77
N LYS A 218 9.55 7.52 5.61
CA LYS A 218 8.38 6.65 5.48
C LYS A 218 8.77 5.43 4.65
N PHE A 219 8.72 4.25 5.25
CA PHE A 219 8.94 2.98 4.56
C PHE A 219 7.68 2.12 4.63
N LEU A 220 7.17 1.64 3.48
CA LEU A 220 5.95 0.83 3.40
C LEU A 220 4.72 1.41 4.14
N GLY A 221 4.64 2.74 4.23
CA GLY A 221 3.55 3.43 4.95
C GLY A 221 3.73 3.53 6.47
N PHE A 222 4.83 3.03 7.00
CA PHE A 222 5.25 3.15 8.40
C PHE A 222 6.39 4.16 8.54
N SER A 223 6.70 4.50 9.79
CA SER A 223 7.85 5.28 10.22
C SER A 223 8.25 4.79 11.61
N PHE A 224 9.40 5.20 12.11
CA PHE A 224 9.92 4.73 13.39
C PHE A 224 9.85 5.82 14.47
N TYR A 225 9.88 5.38 15.73
CA TYR A 225 10.17 6.22 16.88
C TYR A 225 10.98 5.43 17.90
N PHE A 226 11.77 6.12 18.72
CA PHE A 226 12.62 5.48 19.71
C PHE A 226 12.04 5.68 21.10
N ALA A 227 11.84 4.57 21.81
CA ALA A 227 11.45 4.53 23.21
C ALA A 227 12.59 3.96 24.05
N LYS A 228 12.46 3.97 25.39
CA LYS A 228 13.42 3.32 26.29
C LYS A 228 13.61 1.83 25.97
N SER A 229 12.56 1.18 25.48
CA SER A 229 12.56 -0.23 25.06
C SER A 229 13.17 -0.48 23.67
N GLY A 230 13.68 0.56 23.00
CA GLY A 230 14.23 0.47 21.65
C GLY A 230 13.35 1.08 20.55
N ALA A 231 13.64 0.72 19.31
CA ALA A 231 12.92 1.20 18.13
C ALA A 231 11.53 0.58 18.05
N ASN A 232 10.51 1.41 17.88
CA ASN A 232 9.12 1.01 17.71
C ASN A 232 8.56 1.57 16.40
N ILE A 233 7.55 0.89 15.87
CA ILE A 233 6.90 1.25 14.60
C ILE A 233 5.68 2.13 14.87
N ARG A 234 5.51 3.18 14.06
CA ARG A 234 4.32 4.02 14.00
C ARG A 234 3.81 4.12 12.56
N ILE A 235 2.51 4.34 12.41
CA ILE A 235 1.91 4.62 11.10
C ILE A 235 2.32 6.02 10.65
N HIS A 236 2.79 6.16 9.42
CA HIS A 236 3.19 7.46 8.88
C HIS A 236 1.98 8.36 8.58
N GLU A 237 2.16 9.68 8.71
CA GLU A 237 1.08 10.67 8.57
C GLU A 237 0.43 10.66 7.17
N LYS A 238 1.21 10.39 6.12
CA LYS A 238 0.65 10.22 4.76
C LYS A 238 -0.36 9.06 4.69
N SER A 239 -0.11 7.96 5.40
CA SER A 239 -1.00 6.79 5.43
C SER A 239 -2.32 7.13 6.11
N TYR A 240 -2.28 7.87 7.24
CA TYR A 240 -3.47 8.40 7.89
C TYR A 240 -4.26 9.34 6.97
N LYS A 241 -3.60 10.30 6.33
CA LYS A 241 -4.25 11.24 5.40
C LYS A 241 -4.96 10.52 4.26
N ARG A 242 -4.32 9.52 3.65
CA ARG A 242 -4.93 8.69 2.59
C ARG A 242 -6.16 7.94 3.11
N PHE A 243 -6.07 7.31 4.28
CA PHE A 243 -7.20 6.60 4.89
C PHE A 243 -8.37 7.54 5.19
N ILE A 244 -8.11 8.65 5.87
CA ILE A 244 -9.11 9.69 6.18
C ILE A 244 -9.76 10.21 4.90
N ASN A 245 -9.01 10.42 3.82
CA ASN A 245 -9.57 10.88 2.55
C ASN A 245 -10.47 9.83 1.89
N LYS A 246 -10.12 8.53 1.95
CA LYS A 246 -11.02 7.46 1.49
C LYS A 246 -12.33 7.46 2.28
N ILE A 247 -12.26 7.58 3.61
CA ILE A 247 -13.47 7.70 4.44
C ILE A 247 -14.26 8.97 4.08
N ARG A 248 -13.61 10.12 3.87
CA ARG A 248 -14.29 11.37 3.48
C ARG A 248 -15.09 11.19 2.18
N LYS A 249 -14.51 10.50 1.19
CA LYS A 249 -15.20 10.18 -0.08
C LYS A 249 -16.40 9.25 0.16
N LEU A 250 -16.23 8.20 0.96
CA LEU A 250 -17.33 7.27 1.30
C LEU A 250 -18.44 7.95 2.10
N THR A 251 -18.10 8.89 2.99
CA THR A 251 -19.02 9.68 3.82
C THR A 251 -19.37 11.04 3.19
N ASN A 252 -19.20 11.19 1.87
CA ASN A 252 -19.63 12.40 1.19
C ASN A 252 -21.17 12.46 1.24
N ARG A 253 -21.68 13.53 1.84
CA ARG A 253 -23.11 13.78 2.04
C ARG A 253 -23.90 14.00 0.74
N ASN A 254 -23.20 14.36 -0.36
CA ASN A 254 -23.82 14.55 -1.67
C ASN A 254 -23.93 13.25 -2.47
N LYS A 255 -23.33 12.16 -1.96
CA LYS A 255 -23.38 10.86 -2.62
C LYS A 255 -24.71 10.16 -2.32
N VAL A 256 -25.44 9.81 -3.38
CA VAL A 256 -26.73 9.09 -3.32
C VAL A 256 -26.46 7.60 -3.13
N ILE A 257 -26.20 7.21 -1.88
CA ILE A 257 -26.05 5.81 -1.46
C ILE A 257 -26.71 5.62 -0.10
N SER A 258 -27.25 4.42 0.15
CA SER A 258 -27.86 4.06 1.43
C SER A 258 -26.84 4.11 2.57
N ILE A 259 -27.33 4.28 3.81
CA ILE A 259 -26.46 4.35 4.98
C ILE A 259 -25.83 2.98 5.29
N GLU A 260 -26.59 1.91 5.05
CA GLU A 260 -26.20 0.51 5.24
C GLU A 260 -25.05 0.16 4.28
N TYR A 261 -25.19 0.47 2.99
CA TYR A 261 -24.11 0.23 2.02
C TYR A 261 -22.88 1.09 2.32
N ARG A 262 -23.08 2.33 2.78
CA ARG A 262 -21.97 3.19 3.20
C ARG A 262 -21.21 2.60 4.38
N ILE A 263 -21.91 2.08 5.38
CA ILE A 263 -21.34 1.39 6.53
C ILE A 263 -20.60 0.13 6.09
N TYR A 264 -21.20 -0.69 5.23
CA TYR A 264 -20.55 -1.87 4.66
C TYR A 264 -19.20 -1.52 4.01
N MET A 265 -19.17 -0.53 3.13
CA MET A 265 -17.93 -0.09 2.47
C MET A 265 -16.89 0.47 3.44
N ILE A 266 -17.34 1.17 4.49
CA ILE A 266 -16.44 1.66 5.55
C ILE A 266 -15.86 0.49 6.34
N ASN A 267 -16.68 -0.50 6.71
CA ASN A 267 -16.22 -1.69 7.44
C ASN A 267 -15.15 -2.45 6.66
N GLN A 268 -15.37 -2.71 5.37
CA GLN A 268 -14.37 -3.39 4.51
C GLN A 268 -13.05 -2.63 4.49
N LEU A 269 -13.13 -1.30 4.33
CA LEU A 269 -11.95 -0.44 4.34
C LEU A 269 -11.24 -0.44 5.71
N THR A 270 -11.98 -0.37 6.81
CA THR A 270 -11.41 -0.34 8.17
C THR A 270 -10.76 -1.68 8.54
N ILE A 271 -11.38 -2.81 8.17
CA ILE A 271 -10.84 -4.15 8.43
C ILE A 271 -9.50 -4.32 7.70
N GLY A 272 -9.47 -4.09 6.38
CA GLY A 272 -8.22 -4.22 5.62
C GLY A 272 -7.13 -3.25 6.09
N TRP A 273 -7.50 -2.03 6.50
CA TRP A 273 -6.54 -1.07 7.03
C TRP A 273 -5.97 -1.49 8.37
N ILE A 274 -6.78 -2.04 9.27
CA ILE A 274 -6.34 -2.57 10.57
C ILE A 274 -5.49 -3.83 10.41
N ASN A 275 -5.85 -4.75 9.51
CA ASN A 275 -5.04 -5.95 9.28
C ASN A 275 -3.62 -5.60 8.82
N TYR A 276 -3.46 -4.56 8.02
CA TYR A 276 -2.14 -4.11 7.56
C TYR A 276 -1.40 -3.27 8.62
N PHE A 277 -2.05 -2.24 9.17
CA PHE A 277 -1.41 -1.28 10.06
C PHE A 277 -1.46 -1.65 11.55
N GLY A 278 -2.15 -2.74 11.90
CA GLY A 278 -2.32 -3.24 13.26
C GLY A 278 -1.00 -3.63 13.94
N VAL A 279 0.08 -3.81 13.18
CA VAL A 279 1.42 -4.06 13.76
C VAL A 279 1.95 -2.82 14.52
N ALA A 280 1.46 -1.62 14.21
CA ALA A 280 1.97 -0.37 14.78
C ALA A 280 1.17 0.11 16.02
N LYS A 281 1.88 0.67 17.00
CA LYS A 281 1.26 1.27 18.21
C LYS A 281 0.56 2.59 17.85
N ALA A 282 -0.78 2.61 17.92
CA ALA A 282 -1.60 3.72 17.43
C ALA A 282 -2.94 3.93 18.17
N ASN A 283 -3.16 3.30 19.33
CA ASN A 283 -4.46 3.27 20.05
C ASN A 283 -5.15 4.65 20.13
N ALA A 284 -4.48 5.67 20.69
CA ALA A 284 -5.05 7.00 20.85
C ALA A 284 -5.43 7.68 19.52
N LYS A 285 -4.65 7.47 18.45
CA LYS A 285 -4.98 8.00 17.12
C LYS A 285 -6.17 7.26 16.51
N ILE A 286 -6.23 5.93 16.66
CA ILE A 286 -7.33 5.11 16.12
C ILE A 286 -8.64 5.43 16.82
N GLN A 287 -8.66 5.61 18.14
CA GLN A 287 -9.84 6.06 18.89
C GLN A 287 -10.36 7.41 18.37
N LYS A 288 -9.47 8.38 18.14
CA LYS A 288 -9.83 9.68 17.55
C LYS A 288 -10.45 9.52 16.16
N ILE A 289 -9.91 8.61 15.35
CA ILE A 289 -10.43 8.30 14.01
C ILE A 289 -11.80 7.63 14.09
N ASP A 290 -12.00 6.64 14.98
CA ASP A 290 -13.30 5.98 15.20
C ASP A 290 -14.40 6.99 15.56
N SER A 291 -14.14 7.84 16.55
CA SER A 291 -15.04 8.92 16.94
C SER A 291 -15.34 9.88 15.78
N TRP A 292 -14.33 10.19 14.97
CA TRP A 292 -14.49 11.03 13.78
C TRP A 292 -15.33 10.34 12.69
N ILE A 293 -15.19 9.03 12.48
CA ILE A 293 -16.00 8.24 11.53
C ILE A 293 -17.46 8.24 11.96
N ARG A 294 -17.74 7.91 13.23
CA ARG A 294 -19.09 7.89 13.79
C ARG A 294 -19.79 9.23 13.64
N ARG A 295 -19.08 10.33 13.94
CA ARG A 295 -19.60 11.69 13.71
C ARG A 295 -19.98 11.96 12.26
N ARG A 296 -19.19 11.45 11.30
CA ARG A 296 -19.51 11.62 9.87
C ARG A 296 -20.72 10.79 9.45
N LEU A 297 -20.85 9.58 9.97
CA LEU A 297 -22.04 8.73 9.75
C LEU A 297 -23.31 9.40 10.29
N ARG A 298 -23.28 9.94 11.52
CA ARG A 298 -24.36 10.77 12.08
C ARG A 298 -24.74 11.91 11.15
N GLY A 299 -23.73 12.54 10.58
CA GLY A 299 -23.94 13.60 9.62
C GLY A 299 -24.61 13.16 8.31
N CYS A 300 -24.26 11.99 7.79
CA CYS A 300 -24.95 11.40 6.63
C CYS A 300 -26.42 11.14 6.93
N ILE A 301 -26.72 10.57 8.10
CA ILE A 301 -28.10 10.30 8.56
C ILE A 301 -28.89 11.61 8.69
N TRP A 302 -28.32 12.62 9.34
CA TRP A 302 -28.95 13.94 9.49
C TRP A 302 -29.25 14.61 8.14
N LYS A 303 -28.36 14.44 7.15
CA LYS A 303 -28.57 14.95 5.80
C LYS A 303 -29.69 14.20 5.08
N GLN A 304 -29.77 12.88 5.27
CA GLN A 304 -30.80 12.02 4.68
C GLN A 304 -32.21 12.42 5.13
N TRP A 305 -32.39 12.84 6.38
CA TRP A 305 -33.66 13.35 6.89
C TRP A 305 -34.08 14.71 6.33
N LYS A 306 -33.39 15.26 5.31
CA LYS A 306 -33.62 16.48 4.50
C LYS A 306 -34.68 17.48 5.00
N LYS A 307 -35.96 17.09 5.11
CA LYS A 307 -37.10 17.92 5.51
C LYS A 307 -37.21 18.04 7.04
N VAL A 308 -37.56 19.22 7.54
CA VAL A 308 -37.83 19.46 8.98
C VAL A 308 -38.81 18.45 9.54
N LYS A 309 -39.94 18.21 8.84
CA LYS A 309 -40.97 17.23 9.24
C LYS A 309 -40.38 15.83 9.48
N THR A 310 -39.49 15.39 8.59
CA THR A 310 -38.83 14.08 8.70
C THR A 310 -37.82 14.05 9.85
N ARG A 311 -37.04 15.11 10.06
CA ARG A 311 -36.14 15.23 11.22
C ARG A 311 -36.91 15.15 12.52
N GLY A 312 -37.95 15.96 12.70
CA GLY A 312 -38.73 15.99 13.94
C GLY A 312 -39.33 14.62 14.27
N ARG A 313 -39.98 13.97 13.29
CA ARG A 313 -40.55 12.62 13.46
C ARG A 313 -39.49 11.58 13.84
N ASN A 314 -38.35 11.56 13.14
CA ASN A 314 -37.29 10.60 13.44
C ASN A 314 -36.65 10.85 14.80
N LEU A 315 -36.50 12.12 15.21
CA LEU A 315 -36.01 12.46 16.54
C LEU A 315 -36.96 11.96 17.63
N ILE A 316 -38.27 12.20 17.50
CA ILE A 316 -39.29 11.68 18.43
C ILE A 316 -39.23 10.16 18.49
N LYS A 317 -39.15 9.47 17.34
CA LYS A 317 -39.02 8.01 17.26
C LYS A 317 -37.79 7.48 18.00
N LEU A 318 -36.72 8.28 18.08
CA LEU A 318 -35.48 7.92 18.79
C LEU A 318 -35.51 8.32 20.28
N GLY A 319 -36.67 8.70 20.82
CA GLY A 319 -36.89 8.91 22.26
C GLY A 319 -36.79 10.36 22.71
N LEU A 320 -36.83 11.33 21.79
CA LEU A 320 -36.80 12.74 22.17
C LEU A 320 -38.17 13.30 22.54
N PRO A 321 -38.25 14.18 23.56
CA PRO A 321 -39.44 14.98 23.79
C PRO A 321 -39.81 15.81 22.54
N PRO A 322 -41.10 15.87 22.15
CA PRO A 322 -41.55 16.55 20.93
C PRO A 322 -41.05 18.00 20.82
N HIS A 323 -41.07 18.77 21.90
CA HIS A 323 -40.61 20.17 21.88
C HIS A 323 -39.13 20.29 21.45
N LYS A 324 -38.21 19.51 22.06
CA LYS A 324 -36.79 19.50 21.67
C LYS A 324 -36.59 18.96 20.27
N ALA A 325 -37.37 17.96 19.86
CA ALA A 325 -37.26 17.38 18.52
C ALA A 325 -37.49 18.43 17.44
N TRP A 326 -38.53 19.25 17.60
CA TRP A 326 -38.84 20.32 16.65
C TRP A 326 -37.88 21.50 16.74
N GLU A 327 -37.38 21.83 17.94
CA GLU A 327 -36.31 22.83 18.13
C GLU A 327 -35.06 22.47 17.32
N TYR A 328 -34.55 21.24 17.47
CA TYR A 328 -33.37 20.79 16.73
C TYR A 328 -33.63 20.56 15.24
N ALA A 329 -34.83 20.12 14.87
CA ALA A 329 -35.19 19.92 13.46
C ALA A 329 -35.14 21.22 12.64
N ASN A 330 -35.55 22.35 13.26
CA ASN A 330 -35.61 23.69 12.68
C ASN A 330 -34.32 24.51 12.79
N THR A 331 -33.23 23.89 13.21
CA THR A 331 -31.96 24.59 13.41
C THR A 331 -31.43 25.25 12.13
N ARG A 332 -30.97 26.51 12.24
CA ARG A 332 -30.26 27.25 11.18
C ARG A 332 -28.76 26.95 11.13
N LYS A 333 -28.23 26.15 12.06
CA LYS A 333 -26.80 25.83 12.13
C LYS A 333 -26.39 24.97 10.94
N GLY A 334 -25.24 25.27 10.35
CA GLY A 334 -24.67 24.49 9.26
C GLY A 334 -24.39 23.03 9.65
N TYR A 335 -24.40 22.13 8.66
CA TYR A 335 -24.28 20.68 8.86
C TYR A 335 -23.13 20.27 9.78
N TRP A 336 -21.90 20.75 9.52
CA TRP A 336 -20.75 20.37 10.34
C TRP A 336 -20.84 20.84 11.79
N ARG A 337 -21.51 21.98 12.04
CA ARG A 337 -21.76 22.50 13.40
C ARG A 337 -22.77 21.63 14.14
N ILE A 338 -23.80 21.16 13.44
CA ILE A 338 -24.76 20.20 14.00
C ILE A 338 -24.12 18.85 14.30
N TYR A 339 -23.22 18.35 13.44
CA TYR A 339 -22.57 17.05 13.67
C TYR A 339 -21.67 17.06 14.92
N LYS A 340 -21.22 18.23 15.36
CA LYS A 340 -20.44 18.41 16.60
C LYS A 340 -21.31 18.67 17.84
N ASN A 341 -22.63 18.80 17.67
CA ASN A 341 -23.51 19.07 18.78
C ASN A 341 -23.68 17.78 19.61
N PRO A 342 -23.40 17.81 20.94
CA PRO A 342 -23.52 16.65 21.82
C PRO A 342 -24.87 15.92 21.71
N PHE A 343 -25.93 16.69 21.44
CA PHE A 343 -27.26 16.18 21.19
C PHE A 343 -27.33 15.02 20.17
N LEU A 344 -26.63 15.14 19.03
CA LEU A 344 -26.64 14.07 18.03
C LEU A 344 -25.88 12.84 18.50
N ASP A 345 -24.86 13.02 19.34
CA ASP A 345 -24.13 11.89 19.94
C ASP A 345 -24.99 11.18 21.00
N THR A 346 -25.89 11.89 21.69
CA THR A 346 -26.86 11.30 22.62
C THR A 346 -27.92 10.47 21.90
N ILE A 347 -28.49 10.99 20.81
CA ILE A 347 -29.60 10.32 20.10
C ILE A 347 -29.11 9.22 19.19
N LEU A 348 -28.20 9.58 18.27
CA LEU A 348 -27.57 8.63 17.36
C LEU A 348 -26.35 8.05 18.09
N ASN A 349 -26.58 7.49 19.27
CA ASN A 349 -25.53 6.99 20.14
C ASN A 349 -24.69 5.89 19.47
N ASN A 350 -23.58 5.53 20.11
CA ASN A 350 -22.67 4.54 19.54
C ASN A 350 -23.36 3.18 19.31
N LYS A 351 -24.30 2.79 20.18
CA LYS A 351 -25.10 1.57 20.04
C LYS A 351 -26.01 1.62 18.82
N TYR A 352 -26.66 2.76 18.56
CA TYR A 352 -27.47 2.96 17.37
C TYR A 352 -26.64 2.79 16.09
N ILE A 353 -25.45 3.40 16.02
CA ILE A 353 -24.55 3.27 14.86
C ILE A 353 -24.04 1.81 14.71
N GLU A 354 -23.76 1.13 15.81
CA GLU A 354 -23.38 -0.30 15.81
C GLU A 354 -24.52 -1.21 15.35
N ASN A 355 -25.77 -0.93 15.75
CA ASN A 355 -26.96 -1.65 15.31
C ASN A 355 -27.21 -1.49 13.80
N LEU A 356 -26.79 -0.37 13.19
CA LEU A 356 -26.78 -0.20 11.73
C LEU A 356 -25.66 -1.02 11.03
N GLY A 357 -24.89 -1.81 11.79
CA GLY A 357 -23.85 -2.69 11.28
C GLY A 357 -22.45 -2.09 11.30
N TYR A 358 -22.22 -0.90 11.88
CA TYR A 358 -20.89 -0.30 11.92
C TYR A 358 -19.97 -1.06 12.90
N ARG A 359 -18.84 -1.53 12.39
CA ARG A 359 -17.81 -2.19 13.19
C ARG A 359 -16.76 -1.17 13.60
N SER A 360 -16.60 -0.98 14.91
CA SER A 360 -15.64 -0.01 15.44
C SER A 360 -14.21 -0.37 15.04
N ILE A 361 -13.52 0.57 14.40
CA ILE A 361 -12.10 0.41 14.06
C ILE A 361 -11.25 0.33 15.34
N SER A 362 -11.66 1.02 16.40
CA SER A 362 -10.99 0.96 17.70
C SER A 362 -11.12 -0.42 18.36
N LYS A 363 -12.33 -1.01 18.35
CA LYS A 363 -12.52 -2.36 18.89
C LYS A 363 -11.71 -3.38 18.07
N GLY A 364 -11.76 -3.28 16.74
CA GLY A 364 -10.95 -4.15 15.85
C GLY A 364 -9.46 -4.05 16.10
N TYR A 365 -8.94 -2.84 16.36
CA TYR A 365 -7.54 -2.64 16.72
C TYR A 365 -7.18 -3.25 18.07
N GLN A 366 -8.03 -3.07 19.10
CA GLN A 366 -7.81 -3.63 20.43
C GLN A 366 -7.77 -5.17 20.42
N LEU A 367 -8.61 -5.81 19.59
CA LEU A 367 -8.60 -7.26 19.42
C LEU A 367 -7.26 -7.80 18.90
N ILE A 368 -6.49 -7.03 18.13
CA ILE A 368 -5.17 -7.45 17.63
C ILE A 368 -4.06 -7.30 18.68
N HIS A 369 -4.23 -6.41 19.65
CA HIS A 369 -3.20 -6.05 20.63
C HIS A 369 -3.44 -6.57 22.05
N ASN A 370 -4.62 -7.12 22.32
CA ASN A 370 -4.97 -7.71 23.62
C ASN A 370 -4.71 -9.22 23.68
N PHE A 371 -4.10 -9.78 22.63
CA PHE A 371 -3.37 -11.06 22.64
C PHE A 371 -1.88 -10.72 22.47
#